data_AF-A0AAV4P7J0-F1
#
_entry.id   AF-A0AAV4P7J0-F1
#
_cell.length_a   1.000
_cell.length_b   1.000
_cell.length_c   1.000
_cell.angle_alpha   90.00
_cell.angle_beta   90.00
_cell.angle_gamma   90.00
#
_symmetry.space_group_name_H-M   'P 1'
#
loop_
_entity.id
_entity.type
_entity.pdbx_description
1 polymer ?
#
loop_
_entity_poly.entity_id
_entity_poly.type
_entity_poly.pdbx_seq_one_letter_code
_entity_poly.pdbx_strand_id
1 'polypeptide(L)'
;MRRSTWPGGFSPGVPVQPVFIRYKNELDTITWSWEGPGALKQLWLTLTQFCINCELEENPRIFADNVQKFVSSWTNTPISDFSLEDARFLKVAKQRHLPPTVALVKLMKLRKAIGRQHIDLSEELDQLQERRNSFTQMQGDVEHLALYLGLERCPEALKDFFRVLSQHKRNSLDVRVYDAGLYLLRTDLKVKEKLKEAFKVFNSDNPTEHLETILYYWKGIQYSKLAYKSDTEELSSN
;
A
#
# COMPACT_ATOMS: atom_id res chain seq x y z
N MET A 1 -48.34 6.62 14.56
CA MET A 1 -47.34 7.43 15.28
C MET A 1 -46.03 7.39 14.52
N ARG A 2 -45.73 8.42 13.72
CA ARG A 2 -44.43 8.55 13.02
C ARG A 2 -43.44 9.19 14.00
N ARG A 3 -42.42 8.46 14.43
CA ARG A 3 -41.24 9.07 15.08
C ARG A 3 -40.37 9.62 13.96
N SER A 4 -40.35 10.94 13.82
CA SER A 4 -39.35 11.67 13.06
C SER A 4 -38.00 11.49 13.76
N THR A 5 -37.20 10.52 13.32
CA THR A 5 -35.78 10.52 13.62
C THR A 5 -35.17 11.64 12.82
N TRP A 6 -34.59 12.63 13.50
CA TRP A 6 -33.74 13.63 12.89
C TRP A 6 -32.78 12.96 11.91
N PRO A 7 -32.57 13.48 10.70
CA PRO A 7 -31.56 12.98 9.80
C PRO A 7 -30.19 13.33 10.39
N GLY A 8 -29.72 12.50 11.32
CA GLY A 8 -28.30 12.45 11.68
C GLY A 8 -27.52 12.10 10.42
N GLY A 9 -26.35 12.70 10.24
CA GLY A 9 -25.56 12.73 8.99
C GLY A 9 -25.05 11.39 8.44
N PHE A 10 -25.65 10.26 8.81
CA PHE A 10 -25.31 8.93 8.33
C PHE A 10 -26.53 8.24 7.73
N SER A 11 -26.48 8.00 6.42
CA SER A 11 -27.44 7.14 5.72
C SER A 11 -26.96 5.69 5.78
N PRO A 12 -27.83 4.72 6.14
CA PRO A 12 -27.46 3.31 6.16
C PRO A 12 -27.04 2.83 4.76
N GLY A 13 -25.96 2.06 4.69
CA GLY A 13 -25.43 1.49 3.45
C GLY A 13 -24.47 2.39 2.65
N VAL A 14 -24.15 3.59 3.14
CA VAL A 14 -23.17 4.49 2.53
C VAL A 14 -21.84 4.40 3.29
N PRO A 15 -20.68 4.30 2.59
CA PRO A 15 -19.39 4.35 3.26
C PRO A 15 -19.22 5.67 3.99
N VAL A 16 -18.99 5.61 5.30
CA VAL A 16 -18.69 6.77 6.13
C VAL A 16 -17.19 6.88 6.25
N GLN A 17 -16.62 7.98 5.75
CA GLN A 17 -15.22 8.31 5.96
C GLN A 17 -15.11 9.30 7.13
N PRO A 18 -14.58 8.88 8.29
CA PRO A 18 -14.20 9.84 9.33
C PRO A 18 -13.04 10.70 8.82
N VAL A 19 -13.15 12.00 9.02
CA VAL A 19 -12.07 12.96 8.77
C VAL A 19 -11.66 13.51 10.13
N PHE A 20 -10.38 13.41 10.48
CA PHE A 20 -9.87 14.12 11.65
C PHE A 20 -9.64 15.58 11.27
N ILE A 21 -10.33 16.45 12.00
CA ILE A 21 -10.19 17.91 11.91
C ILE A 21 -9.57 18.36 13.23
N ARG A 22 -8.36 18.93 13.18
CA ARG A 22 -7.68 19.48 14.34
C ARG A 22 -7.57 20.99 14.20
N TYR A 23 -8.24 21.71 15.10
CA TYR A 23 -8.09 23.16 15.21
C TYR A 23 -6.87 23.48 16.07
N LYS A 24 -5.98 24.33 15.55
CA LYS A 24 -4.72 24.73 16.21
C LYS A 24 -4.82 26.03 17.01
N ASN A 25 -5.99 26.63 17.06
CA ASN A 25 -6.19 27.90 17.76
C ASN A 25 -6.22 27.67 19.28
N GLU A 26 -5.69 28.62 20.05
CA GLU A 26 -5.66 28.52 21.52
C GLU A 26 -7.06 28.53 22.15
N LEU A 27 -8.02 29.20 21.50
CA LEU A 27 -9.41 29.24 21.94
C LEU A 27 -10.25 28.39 20.99
N ASP A 28 -10.99 27.43 21.56
CA ASP A 28 -11.97 26.64 20.82
C ASP A 28 -13.24 27.48 20.57
N THR A 29 -13.34 27.96 19.34
CA THR A 29 -14.44 28.81 18.87
C THR A 29 -15.45 28.05 18.02
N ILE A 30 -15.17 26.78 17.70
CA ILE A 30 -15.89 26.00 16.68
C ILE A 30 -16.74 24.91 17.32
N THR A 31 -16.26 24.28 18.39
CA THR A 31 -17.04 23.29 19.11
C THR A 31 -18.18 24.00 19.85
N TRP A 32 -19.42 23.76 19.41
CA TRP A 32 -20.60 24.19 20.16
C TRP A 32 -21.21 22.99 20.87
N SER A 33 -21.37 23.10 22.19
CA SER A 33 -22.10 22.13 23.00
C SER A 33 -23.26 22.84 23.73
N TRP A 34 -24.28 22.08 24.10
CA TRP A 34 -25.42 22.60 24.89
C TRP A 34 -24.99 23.15 26.27
N GLU A 35 -23.82 22.75 26.75
CA GLU A 35 -23.19 23.19 27.99
C GLU A 35 -22.05 24.21 27.74
N GLY A 36 -21.91 24.69 26.51
CA GLY A 36 -20.83 25.58 26.07
C GLY A 36 -21.09 27.07 26.32
N PRO A 37 -20.08 27.92 26.05
CA PRO A 37 -20.26 29.37 26.08
C PRO A 37 -21.39 29.82 25.13
N GLY A 38 -22.21 30.78 25.57
CA GLY A 38 -23.35 31.25 24.77
C GLY A 38 -22.94 31.76 23.38
N ALA A 39 -23.84 31.64 22.40
CA ALA A 39 -23.55 31.90 20.98
C ALA A 39 -22.89 33.26 20.70
N LEU A 40 -23.28 34.32 21.43
CA LEU A 40 -22.69 35.65 21.28
C LEU A 40 -21.21 35.69 21.72
N LYS A 41 -20.88 35.00 22.82
CA LYS A 41 -19.50 34.89 23.31
C LYS A 41 -18.65 34.11 22.33
N GLN A 42 -19.19 33.03 21.76
CA GLN A 42 -18.50 32.24 20.75
C GLN A 42 -18.26 33.02 19.46
N LEU A 43 -19.25 33.79 18.99
CA LEU A 43 -19.10 34.71 17.86
C LEU A 43 -18.01 35.75 18.12
N TRP A 44 -18.02 36.37 19.31
CA TRP A 44 -17.00 37.36 19.69
C TRP A 44 -15.60 36.76 19.68
N LEU A 45 -15.41 35.59 20.30
CA LEU A 45 -14.12 34.89 20.33
C LEU A 45 -13.65 34.51 18.91
N THR A 46 -14.58 34.07 18.05
CA THR A 46 -14.29 33.76 16.64
C THR A 46 -13.82 35.02 15.90
N LEU A 47 -14.48 36.15 16.10
CA LEU A 47 -14.11 37.43 15.45
C LEU A 47 -12.75 37.97 15.94
N THR A 48 -12.33 37.64 17.16
CA THR A 48 -10.99 37.99 17.66
C THR A 48 -9.88 37.10 17.09
N GLN A 49 -10.22 35.99 16.42
CA GLN A 49 -9.29 35.09 15.73
C GLN A 49 -9.31 35.35 14.23
N PHE A 50 -8.49 36.30 13.75
CA PHE A 50 -8.42 36.66 12.32
C PHE A 50 -8.06 35.50 11.39
N CYS A 51 -7.37 34.48 11.90
CA CYS A 51 -7.09 33.24 11.20
C CYS A 51 -7.54 32.05 12.05
N ILE A 52 -8.33 31.16 11.47
CA ILE A 52 -8.67 29.87 12.06
C ILE A 52 -7.78 28.81 11.40
N ASN A 53 -6.75 28.36 12.10
CA ASN A 53 -5.86 27.31 11.60
C ASN A 53 -6.48 25.94 11.84
N CYS A 54 -6.62 25.17 10.76
CA CYS A 54 -7.19 23.83 10.75
C CYS A 54 -6.25 22.86 10.05
N GLU A 55 -5.96 21.73 10.68
CA GLU A 55 -5.31 20.58 10.05
C GLU A 55 -6.34 19.53 9.72
N LEU A 56 -6.30 19.05 8.48
CA LEU A 56 -7.13 17.97 8.00
C LEU A 56 -6.24 16.79 7.63
N GLU A 57 -6.56 15.61 8.15
CA GLU A 57 -6.06 14.38 7.53
C GLU A 57 -6.89 14.11 6.26
N GLU A 58 -6.44 14.67 5.14
CA GLU A 58 -7.16 14.59 3.86
C GLU A 58 -7.08 13.20 3.21
N ASN A 59 -6.11 12.37 3.61
CA ASN A 59 -5.91 11.06 2.99
C ASN A 59 -6.61 9.93 3.78
N PRO A 60 -7.74 9.38 3.28
CA PRO A 60 -8.46 8.30 3.95
C PRO A 60 -7.62 7.07 4.26
N ARG A 61 -6.63 6.78 3.40
CA ARG A 61 -5.79 5.59 3.55
C ARG A 61 -4.86 5.74 4.74
N ILE A 62 -4.26 6.91 4.94
CA ILE A 62 -3.35 7.17 6.07
C ILE A 62 -4.12 7.05 7.38
N PHE A 63 -5.32 7.64 7.45
CA PHE A 63 -6.21 7.49 8.58
C PHE A 63 -6.53 6.01 8.85
N ALA A 64 -6.95 5.25 7.84
CA ALA A 64 -7.32 3.85 7.98
C ALA A 64 -6.13 3.00 8.46
N ASP A 65 -4.93 3.24 7.92
CA ASP A 65 -3.71 2.56 8.32
C ASP A 65 -3.34 2.89 9.77
N ASN A 66 -3.50 4.15 10.20
CA ASN A 66 -3.23 4.58 11.58
C ASN A 66 -4.22 3.95 12.56
N VAL A 67 -5.51 3.93 12.24
CA VAL A 67 -6.55 3.27 13.06
C VAL A 67 -6.28 1.78 13.14
N GLN A 68 -5.95 1.12 12.02
CA GLN A 68 -5.64 -0.30 11.99
C GLN A 68 -4.43 -0.61 12.89
N LYS A 69 -3.35 0.18 12.80
CA LYS A 69 -2.18 0.05 13.67
C LYS A 69 -2.55 0.24 15.13
N PHE A 70 -3.32 1.27 15.48
CA PHE A 70 -3.76 1.52 16.84
C PHE A 70 -4.58 0.34 17.40
N VAL A 71 -5.62 -0.09 16.69
CA VAL A 71 -6.49 -1.20 17.11
C VAL A 71 -5.71 -2.51 17.21
N SER A 72 -4.82 -2.79 16.25
CA SER A 72 -3.99 -4.01 16.28
C SER A 72 -3.07 -4.05 17.50
N SER A 73 -2.47 -2.90 17.87
CA SER A 73 -1.60 -2.79 19.03
C SER A 73 -2.37 -2.99 20.33
N TRP A 74 -3.62 -2.50 20.39
CA TRP A 74 -4.48 -2.62 21.56
C TRP A 74 -5.07 -4.02 21.72
N THR A 75 -5.40 -4.69 20.62
CA THR A 75 -6.03 -6.02 20.63
C THR A 75 -5.05 -7.17 20.45
N ASN A 76 -3.76 -6.89 20.24
CA ASN A 76 -2.72 -7.86 19.88
C ASN A 76 -3.11 -8.74 18.67
N THR A 77 -3.85 -8.17 17.71
CA THR A 77 -4.25 -8.87 16.49
C THR A 77 -3.28 -8.57 15.34
N PRO A 78 -2.93 -9.56 14.50
CA PRO A 78 -2.05 -9.33 13.37
C PRO A 78 -2.72 -8.43 12.32
N ILE A 79 -1.94 -7.51 11.75
CA ILE A 79 -2.36 -6.63 10.65
C ILE A 79 -2.27 -7.37 9.32
N SER A 80 -3.15 -7.00 8.38
CA SER A 80 -3.09 -7.45 6.99
C SER A 80 -3.22 -6.27 6.04
N ASP A 81 -2.36 -6.23 5.01
CA ASP A 81 -2.36 -5.20 3.95
C ASP A 81 -3.27 -5.58 2.76
N PHE A 82 -4.13 -6.59 2.92
CA PHE A 82 -5.12 -6.97 1.91
C PHE A 82 -6.36 -6.07 1.97
N SER A 83 -6.87 -5.68 0.80
CA SER A 83 -8.18 -5.05 0.68
C SER A 83 -9.27 -6.08 0.29
N LEU A 84 -10.54 -5.72 0.44
CA LEU A 84 -11.66 -6.57 0.01
C LEU A 84 -11.55 -6.98 -1.46
N GLU A 85 -11.09 -6.07 -2.32
CA GLU A 85 -10.91 -6.34 -3.74
C GLU A 85 -9.84 -7.39 -4.05
N ASP A 86 -8.91 -7.62 -3.11
CA ASP A 86 -7.83 -8.57 -3.24
C ASP A 86 -8.31 -10.02 -3.06
N ALA A 87 -9.46 -10.24 -2.42
CA ALA A 87 -10.02 -11.56 -2.11
C ALA A 87 -10.15 -12.46 -3.35
N ARG A 88 -10.53 -11.89 -4.51
CA ARG A 88 -10.63 -12.64 -5.77
C ARG A 88 -9.26 -13.14 -6.24
N PHE A 89 -8.22 -12.34 -6.08
CA PHE A 89 -6.86 -12.70 -6.51
C PHE A 89 -6.21 -13.68 -5.53
N LEU A 90 -6.50 -13.57 -4.24
CA LEU A 90 -6.13 -14.57 -3.23
C LEU A 90 -6.71 -15.95 -3.58
N LYS A 91 -7.97 -16.01 -4.00
CA LYS A 91 -8.61 -17.25 -4.47
C LYS A 91 -7.88 -17.82 -5.69
N VAL A 92 -7.53 -16.98 -6.67
CA VAL A 92 -6.77 -17.40 -7.86
C VAL A 92 -5.36 -17.88 -7.51
N ALA A 93 -4.65 -17.18 -6.62
CA ALA A 93 -3.32 -17.58 -6.15
C ALA A 93 -3.36 -18.98 -5.52
N LYS A 94 -4.36 -19.22 -4.65
CA LYS A 94 -4.58 -20.53 -4.02
C LYS A 94 -4.86 -21.63 -5.05
N GLN A 95 -5.71 -21.35 -6.05
CA GLN A 95 -6.02 -22.30 -7.13
C GLN A 95 -4.81 -22.64 -7.99
N ARG A 96 -3.86 -21.70 -8.15
CA ARG A 96 -2.62 -21.89 -8.91
C ARG A 96 -1.45 -22.38 -8.05
N HIS A 97 -1.70 -22.77 -6.80
CA HIS A 97 -0.68 -23.17 -5.82
C HIS A 97 0.45 -22.13 -5.66
N LEU A 98 0.13 -20.85 -5.82
CA LEU A 98 1.04 -19.74 -5.59
C LEU A 98 0.92 -19.24 -4.14
N PRO A 99 2.01 -18.73 -3.54
CA PRO A 99 1.95 -18.09 -2.24
C PRO A 99 0.94 -16.94 -2.23
N PRO A 100 -0.02 -16.89 -1.29
CA PRO A 100 -1.02 -15.84 -1.20
C PRO A 100 -0.43 -14.60 -0.50
N THR A 101 0.65 -14.03 -1.03
CA THR A 101 1.33 -12.86 -0.47
C THR A 101 0.78 -11.56 -1.05
N VAL A 102 0.91 -10.47 -0.30
CA VAL A 102 0.43 -9.14 -0.72
C VAL A 102 1.06 -8.72 -2.04
N ALA A 103 2.39 -8.87 -2.16
CA ALA A 103 3.12 -8.48 -3.37
C ALA A 103 2.67 -9.25 -4.63
N LEU A 104 2.48 -10.58 -4.56
CA LEU A 104 2.00 -11.37 -5.70
C LEU A 104 0.55 -11.03 -6.05
N VAL A 105 -0.30 -10.83 -5.04
CA VAL A 105 -1.69 -10.44 -5.23
C VAL A 105 -1.81 -9.07 -5.89
N LYS A 106 -1.02 -8.08 -5.47
CA LYS A 106 -0.97 -6.76 -6.11
C LYS A 106 -0.42 -6.85 -7.53
N LEU A 107 0.57 -7.71 -7.80
CA LEU A 107 1.05 -7.95 -9.16
C LEU A 107 -0.04 -8.53 -10.07
N MET A 108 -0.79 -9.53 -9.60
CA MET A 108 -1.92 -10.10 -10.35
C MET A 108 -3.02 -9.06 -10.58
N LYS A 109 -3.29 -8.20 -9.60
CA LYS A 109 -4.23 -7.08 -9.72
C LYS A 109 -3.75 -6.07 -10.75
N LEU A 110 -2.46 -5.72 -10.73
CA LEU A 110 -1.82 -4.84 -11.71
C LEU A 110 -1.97 -5.42 -13.12
N ARG A 111 -1.54 -6.67 -13.35
CA ARG A 111 -1.65 -7.33 -14.67
C ARG A 111 -3.07 -7.32 -15.21
N LYS A 112 -4.07 -7.54 -14.35
CA LYS A 112 -5.49 -7.41 -14.72
C LYS A 112 -5.86 -5.97 -15.11
N ALA A 113 -5.42 -4.98 -14.33
CA ALA A 113 -5.72 -3.56 -14.59
C ALA A 113 -5.09 -3.05 -15.90
N ILE A 114 -3.92 -3.54 -16.29
CA ILE A 114 -3.23 -3.18 -17.54
C ILE A 114 -3.58 -4.10 -18.72
N GLY A 115 -4.55 -5.01 -18.57
CA GLY A 115 -5.02 -5.89 -19.65
C GLY A 115 -4.09 -7.06 -20.01
N ARG A 116 -3.04 -7.33 -19.22
CA ARG A 116 -2.02 -8.35 -19.50
C ARG A 116 -2.29 -9.73 -18.89
N GLN A 117 -3.47 -9.94 -18.31
CA GLN A 117 -3.80 -11.18 -17.59
C GLN A 117 -3.81 -12.45 -18.46
N HIS A 118 -4.00 -12.31 -19.77
CA HIS A 118 -4.03 -13.40 -20.75
C HIS A 118 -2.74 -13.52 -21.57
N ILE A 119 -1.82 -12.56 -21.45
CA ILE A 119 -0.54 -12.60 -22.14
C ILE A 119 0.31 -13.68 -21.48
N ASP A 120 0.95 -14.51 -22.31
CA ASP A 120 1.86 -15.52 -21.84
C ASP A 120 3.04 -14.86 -21.09
N LEU A 121 3.38 -15.43 -19.94
CA LEU A 121 4.39 -14.86 -19.07
C LEU A 121 5.79 -14.87 -19.72
N SER A 122 6.08 -15.87 -20.56
CA SER A 122 7.37 -15.94 -21.27
C SER A 122 7.47 -14.88 -22.36
N GLU A 123 6.40 -14.70 -23.16
CA GLU A 123 6.34 -13.64 -24.17
C GLU A 123 6.46 -12.23 -23.57
N GLU A 124 5.79 -11.97 -22.44
CA GLU A 124 5.91 -10.67 -21.75
C GLU A 124 7.34 -10.45 -21.23
N LEU A 125 7.99 -11.50 -20.71
CA LEU A 125 9.38 -11.41 -20.22
C LEU A 125 10.39 -11.14 -21.34
N ASP A 126 10.21 -11.74 -22.53
CA ASP A 126 11.09 -11.51 -23.68
C ASP A 126 11.00 -10.05 -24.17
N GLN A 127 9.79 -9.49 -24.24
CA GLN A 127 9.57 -8.06 -24.57
C GLN A 127 10.22 -7.12 -23.55
N LEU A 128 10.10 -7.44 -22.26
CA LEU A 128 10.69 -6.66 -21.17
C LEU A 128 12.22 -6.76 -21.16
N GLN A 129 12.78 -7.89 -21.56
CA GLN A 129 14.21 -8.07 -21.72
C GLN A 129 14.77 -7.18 -22.84
N GLU A 130 14.13 -7.13 -24.01
CA GLU A 130 14.52 -6.21 -25.08
C GLU A 130 14.46 -4.76 -24.62
N ARG A 131 13.38 -4.39 -23.92
CA ARG A 131 13.20 -3.04 -23.39
C ARG A 131 14.28 -2.68 -22.39
N ARG A 132 14.62 -3.60 -21.48
CA ARG A 132 15.67 -3.42 -20.46
C ARG A 132 17.04 -3.12 -21.09
N ASN A 133 17.36 -3.68 -22.25
CA ASN A 133 18.61 -3.39 -22.95
C ASN A 133 18.69 -1.94 -23.45
N SER A 134 17.55 -1.31 -23.72
CA SER A 134 17.44 0.09 -24.15
C SER A 134 17.15 1.08 -23.01
N PHE A 135 16.81 0.58 -21.82
CA PHE A 135 16.36 1.40 -20.70
C PHE A 135 17.56 1.81 -19.84
N THR A 136 17.85 3.12 -19.79
CA THR A 136 19.10 3.63 -19.19
C THR A 136 19.10 3.62 -17.66
N GLN A 137 17.95 3.86 -17.03
CA GLN A 137 17.83 4.01 -15.58
C GLN A 137 16.92 2.92 -15.01
N MET A 138 17.46 2.02 -14.18
CA MET A 138 16.68 0.91 -13.62
C MET A 138 15.89 1.28 -12.36
N GLN A 139 16.31 2.28 -11.59
CA GLN A 139 15.62 2.72 -10.38
C GLN A 139 14.88 4.03 -10.61
N GLY A 140 13.63 4.12 -10.17
CA GLY A 140 12.84 5.34 -10.27
C GLY A 140 11.55 5.28 -9.48
N ASP A 141 10.75 6.34 -9.61
CA ASP A 141 9.45 6.45 -8.98
C ASP A 141 8.37 5.63 -9.72
N VAL A 142 7.10 5.81 -9.33
CA VAL A 142 5.98 5.08 -9.94
C VAL A 142 5.77 5.43 -11.40
N GLU A 143 6.02 6.69 -11.80
CA GLU A 143 5.90 7.15 -13.18
C GLU A 143 6.99 6.53 -14.05
N HIS A 144 8.19 6.38 -13.49
CA HIS A 144 9.29 5.68 -14.15
C HIS A 144 8.97 4.20 -14.40
N LEU A 145 8.34 3.52 -13.43
CA LEU A 145 7.86 2.15 -13.63
C LEU A 145 6.75 2.08 -14.68
N ALA A 146 5.83 3.05 -14.72
CA ALA A 146 4.80 3.11 -15.76
C ALA A 146 5.41 3.29 -17.16
N LEU A 147 6.41 4.16 -17.27
CA LEU A 147 7.18 4.36 -18.50
C LEU A 147 7.90 3.07 -18.91
N TYR A 148 8.51 2.34 -17.96
CA TYR A 148 9.12 1.03 -18.25
C TYR A 148 8.08 0.01 -18.72
N LEU A 149 6.88 0.02 -18.15
CA LEU A 149 5.80 -0.85 -18.60
C LEU A 149 5.15 -0.37 -19.91
N GLY A 150 5.49 0.82 -20.43
CA GLY A 150 4.88 1.38 -21.64
C GLY A 150 3.43 1.79 -21.45
N LEU A 151 3.08 2.27 -20.26
CA LEU A 151 1.76 2.78 -19.94
C LEU A 151 1.72 4.29 -20.16
N GLU A 152 0.68 4.78 -20.83
CA GLU A 152 0.46 6.22 -21.03
C GLU A 152 -0.04 6.93 -19.76
N ARG A 153 -0.61 6.17 -18.82
CA ARG A 153 -1.15 6.66 -17.54
C ARG A 153 -0.73 5.73 -16.42
N CYS A 154 -0.56 6.27 -15.21
CA CYS A 154 -0.35 5.49 -14.00
C CYS A 154 -1.68 4.99 -13.39
N PRO A 155 -2.07 3.72 -13.57
CA PRO A 155 -3.28 3.20 -12.94
C PRO A 155 -3.09 3.09 -11.42
N GLU A 156 -4.18 3.18 -10.68
CA GLU A 156 -4.14 3.04 -9.21
C GLU A 156 -3.58 1.70 -8.76
N ALA A 157 -3.80 0.63 -9.54
CA ALA A 157 -3.22 -0.68 -9.27
C ALA A 157 -1.68 -0.68 -9.33
N LEU A 158 -1.07 0.17 -10.17
CA LEU A 158 0.38 0.34 -10.24
C LEU A 158 0.89 1.08 -9.02
N LYS A 159 0.20 2.14 -8.58
CA LYS A 159 0.53 2.85 -7.34
C LYS A 159 0.43 1.95 -6.11
N ASP A 160 -0.62 1.13 -6.04
CA ASP A 160 -0.79 0.13 -4.97
C ASP A 160 0.33 -0.92 -4.99
N PHE A 161 0.69 -1.42 -6.18
CA PHE A 161 1.80 -2.37 -6.34
C PHE A 161 3.15 -1.75 -5.94
N PHE A 162 3.43 -0.55 -6.44
CA PHE A 162 4.64 0.21 -6.16
C PHE A 162 4.77 0.46 -4.65
N ARG A 163 3.72 0.97 -4.01
CA ARG A 163 3.70 1.24 -2.56
C ARG A 163 4.05 0.01 -1.72
N VAL A 164 3.58 -1.17 -2.12
CA VAL A 164 3.83 -2.43 -1.40
C VAL A 164 5.29 -2.85 -1.49
N LEU A 165 5.98 -2.54 -2.59
CA LEU A 165 7.36 -2.96 -2.86
C LEU A 165 8.40 -1.86 -2.56
N SER A 166 8.00 -0.59 -2.59
CA SER A 166 8.88 0.56 -2.34
C SER A 166 8.98 0.95 -0.86
N GLN A 167 8.42 0.15 0.06
CA GLN A 167 8.26 0.48 1.49
C GLN A 167 9.57 0.81 2.20
N HIS A 168 10.71 0.36 1.67
CA HIS A 168 12.03 0.53 2.30
C HIS A 168 12.92 1.59 1.64
N LYS A 169 12.52 2.14 0.49
CA LYS A 169 13.39 3.02 -0.31
C LYS A 169 12.65 4.25 -0.78
N ARG A 170 12.67 5.35 -0.02
CA ARG A 170 12.33 6.75 -0.41
C ARG A 170 11.48 6.91 -1.70
N ASN A 171 10.38 6.17 -1.82
CA ASN A 171 9.54 6.14 -3.01
C ASN A 171 10.26 5.83 -4.35
N SER A 172 11.25 4.94 -4.36
CA SER A 172 11.99 4.47 -5.53
C SER A 172 12.02 2.95 -5.58
N LEU A 173 11.82 2.38 -6.77
CA LEU A 173 11.80 0.94 -7.03
C LEU A 173 12.63 0.62 -8.27
N ASP A 174 13.30 -0.53 -8.25
CA ASP A 174 13.94 -1.07 -9.44
C ASP A 174 12.88 -1.68 -10.38
N VAL A 175 12.88 -1.28 -11.66
CA VAL A 175 11.89 -1.75 -12.63
C VAL A 175 11.92 -3.27 -12.84
N ARG A 176 13.08 -3.89 -12.61
CA ARG A 176 13.31 -5.35 -12.68
C ARG A 176 12.53 -6.12 -11.62
N VAL A 177 12.02 -5.44 -10.58
CA VAL A 177 11.12 -6.03 -9.58
C VAL A 177 9.83 -6.53 -10.20
N TYR A 178 9.35 -5.90 -11.27
CA TYR A 178 8.19 -6.38 -12.03
C TYR A 178 8.52 -7.70 -12.74
N ASP A 179 9.62 -7.74 -13.50
CA ASP A 179 10.10 -8.93 -14.22
C ASP A 179 10.30 -10.12 -13.26
N ALA A 180 10.95 -9.89 -12.12
CA ALA A 180 11.13 -10.90 -11.07
C ALA A 180 9.79 -11.44 -10.57
N GLY A 181 8.80 -10.55 -10.39
CA GLY A 181 7.44 -10.95 -10.05
C GLY A 181 6.78 -11.84 -11.10
N LEU A 182 7.01 -11.59 -12.40
CA LEU A 182 6.50 -12.44 -13.48
C LEU A 182 7.10 -13.85 -13.45
N TYR A 183 8.40 -13.99 -13.20
CA TYR A 183 9.03 -15.31 -13.00
C TYR A 183 8.41 -16.08 -11.83
N LEU A 184 8.04 -15.38 -10.74
CA LEU A 184 7.40 -16.01 -9.58
C LEU A 184 5.95 -16.43 -9.85
N LEU A 185 5.26 -15.77 -10.80
CA LEU A 185 3.90 -16.12 -11.24
C LEU A 185 3.85 -17.32 -12.19
N ARG A 186 4.96 -17.67 -12.85
CA ARG A 186 5.02 -18.82 -13.77
C ARG A 186 4.59 -20.10 -13.07
N THR A 187 3.81 -20.94 -13.74
CA THR A 187 3.31 -22.21 -13.15
C THR A 187 3.98 -23.44 -13.74
N ASP A 188 4.69 -23.26 -14.85
CA ASP A 188 5.47 -24.26 -15.59
C ASP A 188 6.85 -24.54 -14.95
N LEU A 189 7.37 -23.62 -14.13
CA LEU A 189 8.67 -23.76 -13.47
C LEU A 189 8.56 -24.31 -12.04
N LYS A 190 9.58 -25.07 -11.60
CA LYS A 190 9.71 -25.46 -10.18
C LYS A 190 10.07 -24.25 -9.32
N VAL A 191 9.72 -24.28 -8.03
CA VAL A 191 9.99 -23.18 -7.08
C VAL A 191 11.46 -22.72 -7.11
N LYS A 192 12.40 -23.68 -7.11
CA LYS A 192 13.85 -23.37 -7.16
C LYS A 192 14.25 -22.65 -8.44
N GLU A 193 13.65 -23.02 -9.57
CA GLU A 193 13.91 -22.38 -10.87
C GLU A 193 13.28 -20.98 -10.91
N LYS A 194 12.04 -20.81 -10.43
CA LYS A 194 11.41 -19.48 -10.32
C LYS A 194 12.28 -18.51 -9.54
N LEU A 195 12.78 -18.92 -8.37
CA LEU A 195 13.65 -18.09 -7.52
C LEU A 195 14.98 -17.79 -8.21
N LYS A 196 15.58 -18.78 -8.88
CA LYS A 196 16.85 -18.61 -9.60
C LYS A 196 16.72 -17.64 -10.77
N GLU A 197 15.68 -17.79 -11.59
CA GLU A 197 15.46 -16.90 -12.73
C GLU A 197 15.07 -15.49 -12.27
N ALA A 198 14.19 -15.36 -11.27
CA ALA A 198 13.85 -14.06 -10.68
C ALA A 198 15.10 -13.33 -10.14
N PHE A 199 16.03 -14.05 -9.51
CA PHE A 199 17.28 -13.47 -9.01
C PHE A 199 18.23 -13.02 -10.13
N LYS A 200 18.32 -13.79 -11.22
CA LYS A 200 19.18 -13.45 -12.36
C LYS A 200 18.81 -12.14 -13.03
N VAL A 201 17.52 -11.77 -13.06
CA VAL A 201 17.05 -10.51 -13.67
C VAL A 201 17.83 -9.29 -13.14
N PHE A 202 18.18 -9.30 -11.86
CA PHE A 202 18.76 -8.15 -11.19
C PHE A 202 20.28 -7.96 -11.38
N ASN A 203 20.96 -8.85 -12.12
CA ASN A 203 22.38 -8.72 -12.50
C ASN A 203 23.36 -8.35 -11.35
N SER A 204 23.16 -8.91 -10.15
CA SER A 204 24.08 -8.82 -8.99
C SER A 204 24.51 -7.43 -8.49
N ASP A 205 23.89 -6.32 -8.95
CA ASP A 205 24.27 -4.97 -8.51
C ASP A 205 24.13 -4.80 -6.98
N ASN A 206 23.07 -5.37 -6.40
CA ASN A 206 22.82 -5.38 -4.95
C ASN A 206 22.11 -6.67 -4.50
N PRO A 207 22.83 -7.78 -4.29
CA PRO A 207 22.23 -9.10 -4.15
C PRO A 207 21.36 -9.26 -2.91
N THR A 208 21.65 -8.55 -1.81
CA THR A 208 20.89 -8.61 -0.55
C THR A 208 19.49 -8.04 -0.73
N GLU A 209 19.39 -6.84 -1.29
CA GLU A 209 18.12 -6.16 -1.54
C GLU A 209 17.23 -6.91 -2.53
N HIS A 210 17.83 -7.43 -3.59
CA HIS A 210 17.10 -8.23 -4.58
C HIS A 210 16.56 -9.52 -3.96
N LEU A 211 17.34 -10.15 -3.08
CA LEU A 211 16.90 -11.33 -2.33
C LEU A 211 15.79 -10.98 -1.33
N GLU A 212 15.87 -9.86 -0.63
CA GLU A 212 14.79 -9.37 0.24
C GLU A 212 13.50 -9.17 -0.55
N THR A 213 13.58 -8.59 -1.75
CA THR A 213 12.43 -8.38 -2.62
C THR A 213 11.80 -9.70 -3.06
N ILE A 214 12.61 -10.68 -3.46
CA ILE A 214 12.13 -12.02 -3.84
C ILE A 214 11.52 -12.75 -2.63
N LEU A 215 12.13 -12.64 -1.45
CA LEU A 215 11.58 -13.20 -0.21
C LEU A 215 10.26 -12.54 0.14
N TYR A 216 10.12 -11.23 -0.05
CA TYR A 216 8.87 -10.54 0.20
C TYR A 216 7.77 -11.00 -0.75
N TYR A 217 8.08 -11.19 -2.04
CA TYR A 217 7.15 -11.82 -2.98
C TYR A 217 6.75 -13.24 -2.56
N TRP A 218 7.71 -14.09 -2.18
CA TRP A 218 7.44 -15.52 -2.01
C TRP A 218 6.93 -15.89 -0.61
N LYS A 219 7.42 -15.23 0.42
CA LYS A 219 7.11 -15.49 1.83
C LYS A 219 6.25 -14.42 2.49
N GLY A 220 6.12 -13.23 1.89
CA GLY A 220 5.39 -12.11 2.49
C GLY A 220 6.09 -11.53 3.72
N ILE A 221 7.37 -11.84 3.92
CA ILE A 221 8.15 -11.39 5.06
C ILE A 221 8.84 -10.08 4.70
N GLN A 222 8.53 -9.02 5.46
CA GLN A 222 9.29 -7.76 5.45
C GLN A 222 10.53 -7.96 6.33
N TYR A 223 11.73 -7.97 5.74
CA TYR A 223 12.98 -8.32 6.45
C TYR A 223 13.30 -7.36 7.61
N SER A 224 12.88 -6.09 7.52
CA SER A 224 13.01 -5.12 8.61
C SER A 224 12.27 -5.50 9.91
N LYS A 225 11.17 -6.27 9.84
CA LYS A 225 10.48 -6.81 11.03
C LYS A 225 11.26 -7.94 11.70
N LEU A 226 12.16 -8.60 10.97
CA LEU A 226 13.04 -9.63 11.53
C LEU A 226 14.28 -9.00 12.19
N ALA A 227 14.89 -7.99 11.55
CA ALA A 227 16.04 -7.27 12.12
C ALA A 227 15.67 -6.54 13.43
N TYR A 228 14.51 -5.89 13.48
CA TYR A 228 14.04 -5.29 14.74
C TYR A 228 13.77 -6.32 15.84
N LYS A 229 13.35 -7.54 15.46
CA LYS A 229 13.01 -8.59 16.42
C LYS A 229 14.26 -9.30 16.95
N SER A 230 15.27 -9.55 16.11
CA SER A 230 16.57 -10.08 16.53
C SER A 230 17.26 -9.13 17.50
N ASP A 231 17.24 -7.83 17.21
CA ASP A 231 17.92 -6.83 18.05
C ASP A 231 17.22 -6.68 19.42
N THR A 232 15.90 -6.80 19.49
CA THR A 232 15.16 -6.80 20.76
C THR A 232 15.30 -8.10 21.56
N GLU A 233 15.42 -9.26 20.90
CA GLU A 233 15.64 -10.54 21.58
C GLU A 233 17.06 -10.64 22.16
N GLU A 234 18.08 -10.10 21.46
CA GLU A 234 19.45 -9.98 21.98
C GLU A 234 19.57 -8.98 23.16
N LEU A 235 18.80 -7.89 23.15
CA LEU A 235 18.74 -6.93 24.27
C LEU A 235 17.97 -7.46 25.50
N SER A 236 17.09 -8.44 25.33
CA SER A 236 16.37 -9.11 26.43
C SER A 236 17.10 -10.32 27.03
N SER A 237 18.20 -10.74 26.40
CA SER A 237 18.98 -11.93 26.77
C SER A 237 20.33 -11.61 27.44
N ASN A 238 20.57 -10.34 27.80
CA ASN A 238 21.73 -9.88 28.56
C ASN A 238 21.31 -9.21 29.87
#